data_AF-A0A379SKA3-F1
#
_entry.id   AF-A0A379SKA3-F1
#
_cell.length_a   1.000
_cell.length_b   1.000
_cell.length_c   1.000
_cell.angle_alpha   90.00
_cell.angle_beta   90.00
_cell.angle_gamma   90.00
#
_symmetry.space_group_name_H-M   'P 1'
#
loop_
_entity.id
_entity.type
_entity.pdbx_description
1 polymer ?
#
loop_
_entity_poly.entity_id
_entity_poly.type
_entity_poly.pdbx_seq_one_letter_code
_entity_poly.pdbx_strand_id
1 'polypeptide(L)'
;MLTIPALSFSVWQRFVAVRLNCWVSPNYAAWKIADQMAKTPQAALNFMRDLVPPARQRVLNEQAEIQNVIDSEQGGYSVQPWDWMFYAEQVRREKYALDEAQLKPYFALNTVLQEGVFWTANQLFGITFVERFDIPVYHPDVRVWKFLILMASAWRYFMATFSRGIRKAAAHGWGIL
;
A
#
# COMPACT_ATOMS: atom_id res chain seq x y z
N MET A 1 -1.06 16.28 20.57
CA MET A 1 -1.17 17.31 19.51
C MET A 1 0.17 17.36 18.78
N LEU A 2 0.32 16.62 17.68
CA LEU A 2 1.56 16.60 16.90
C LEU A 2 1.62 17.87 16.06
N THR A 3 2.52 18.79 16.40
CA THR A 3 2.79 20.00 15.62
C THR A 3 3.48 19.60 14.33
N ILE A 4 2.77 19.70 13.20
CA ILE A 4 3.41 19.64 11.88
C ILE A 4 4.46 20.77 11.86
N PRO A 5 5.75 20.49 11.63
CA PRO A 5 6.77 21.53 11.65
C PRO A 5 6.42 22.60 10.62
N ALA A 6 6.44 23.87 11.01
CA ALA A 6 5.98 25.02 10.21
C ALA A 6 6.61 25.09 8.80
N LEU A 7 7.79 24.51 8.60
CA LEU A 7 8.47 24.33 7.32
C LEU A 7 7.67 23.43 6.34
N SER A 8 7.03 22.37 6.81
CA SER A 8 6.24 21.49 5.95
C SER A 8 4.98 22.19 5.44
N PHE A 9 4.37 23.05 6.27
CA PHE A 9 3.13 23.74 5.91
C PHE A 9 3.37 24.88 4.92
N SER A 10 4.39 25.70 5.13
CA SER A 10 4.74 26.79 4.21
C SER A 10 5.21 26.29 2.84
N VAL A 11 5.96 25.19 2.81
CA VAL A 11 6.32 24.49 1.56
C VAL A 11 5.07 23.99 0.85
N TRP A 12 4.14 23.35 1.57
CA TRP A 12 2.89 22.87 0.99
C TRP A 12 2.04 24.01 0.40
N GLN A 13 1.88 25.12 1.12
CA GLN A 13 1.18 26.30 0.63
C GLN A 13 1.80 26.85 -0.66
N ARG A 14 3.14 26.90 -0.72
CA ARG A 14 3.85 27.37 -1.92
C ARG A 14 3.68 26.40 -3.10
N PHE A 15 3.71 25.10 -2.86
CA PHE A 15 3.42 24.10 -3.90
C PHE A 15 1.99 24.21 -4.44
N VAL A 16 1.00 24.41 -3.57
CA VAL A 16 -0.39 24.63 -3.99
C VAL A 16 -0.49 25.91 -4.82
N ALA A 17 0.13 27.01 -4.37
CA ALA A 17 0.13 28.27 -5.11
C ALA A 17 0.73 28.14 -6.52
N VAL A 18 1.85 27.43 -6.67
CA VAL A 18 2.46 27.16 -7.99
C VAL A 18 1.51 26.36 -8.87
N ARG A 19 0.83 25.35 -8.33
CA ARG A 19 -0.12 24.51 -9.07
C ARG A 19 -1.39 25.25 -9.49
N LEU A 20 -1.78 26.31 -8.78
CA LEU A 20 -2.92 27.15 -9.16
C LEU A 20 -2.63 27.99 -10.42
N ASN A 21 -1.37 28.29 -10.72
CA ASN A 21 -0.97 29.10 -11.88
C ASN A 21 -0.84 28.25 -13.17
N CYS A 22 -1.88 27.46 -13.50
CA CYS A 22 -1.93 26.68 -14.74
C CYS A 22 -2.45 27.55 -15.89
N TRP A 23 -1.64 27.76 -16.93
CA TRP A 23 -2.00 28.64 -18.06
C TRP A 23 -2.84 27.94 -19.14
N VAL A 24 -2.90 26.60 -19.14
CA VAL A 24 -3.52 25.78 -20.20
C VAL A 24 -4.88 25.18 -19.77
N SER A 25 -5.18 25.13 -18.47
CA SER A 25 -6.37 24.46 -17.94
C SER A 25 -6.93 25.21 -16.73
N PRO A 26 -8.25 25.12 -16.46
CA PRO A 26 -8.91 25.95 -15.44
C PRO A 26 -8.43 25.68 -14.00
N ASN A 27 -7.88 24.49 -13.74
CA ASN A 27 -7.22 24.17 -12.48
C ASN A 27 -6.20 23.03 -12.68
N TYR A 28 -5.35 22.83 -11.66
CA TYR A 28 -4.35 21.76 -11.66
C TYR A 28 -4.96 20.35 -11.82
N ALA A 29 -6.15 20.12 -11.25
CA ALA A 29 -6.81 18.82 -11.32
C ALA A 29 -7.22 18.48 -12.77
N ALA A 30 -7.76 19.45 -13.52
CA ALA A 30 -8.13 19.30 -14.92
C ALA A 30 -6.89 19.03 -15.78
N TRP A 31 -5.80 19.77 -15.53
CA TRP A 31 -4.54 19.55 -16.22
C TRP A 31 -3.99 18.14 -15.95
N LYS A 32 -3.95 17.71 -14.67
CA LYS A 32 -3.33 16.45 -14.28
C LYS A 32 -4.16 15.20 -14.59
N ILE A 33 -5.49 15.33 -14.69
CA ILE A 33 -6.39 14.19 -14.97
C ILE A 33 -6.59 13.98 -16.47
N ALA A 34 -6.23 14.95 -17.33
CA ALA A 34 -6.42 14.86 -18.77
C ALA A 34 -5.78 13.61 -19.41
N ASP A 35 -4.59 13.20 -18.93
CA ASP A 35 -3.87 12.00 -19.39
C ASP A 35 -4.24 10.71 -18.62
N GLN A 36 -5.07 10.81 -17.59
CA GLN A 36 -5.47 9.68 -16.75
C GLN A 36 -6.71 8.97 -17.31
N MET A 37 -7.02 7.79 -16.76
CA MET A 37 -8.20 7.01 -17.16
C MET A 37 -9.52 7.74 -16.83
N ALA A 38 -9.56 8.54 -15.76
CA ALA A 38 -10.77 9.24 -15.31
C ALA A 38 -11.20 10.40 -16.22
N LYS A 39 -10.31 10.92 -17.07
CA LYS A 39 -10.49 12.01 -18.06
C LYS A 39 -10.91 13.38 -17.52
N THR A 40 -11.81 13.45 -16.54
CA THR A 40 -12.30 14.70 -15.96
C THR A 40 -12.22 14.68 -14.42
N PRO A 41 -11.96 15.84 -13.78
CA PRO A 41 -11.99 15.93 -12.32
C PRO A 41 -13.36 15.59 -11.72
N GLN A 42 -14.45 15.93 -12.42
CA GLN A 42 -15.79 15.67 -11.94
C GLN A 42 -16.11 14.17 -11.90
N ALA A 43 -15.67 13.40 -12.90
CA ALA A 43 -15.82 11.94 -12.88
C ALA A 43 -15.07 11.30 -11.70
N ALA A 44 -13.84 11.76 -11.42
CA ALA A 44 -13.08 11.30 -10.26
C ALA A 44 -13.77 11.67 -8.93
N LEU A 45 -14.30 12.89 -8.80
CA LEU A 45 -15.02 13.32 -7.60
C LEU A 45 -16.32 12.56 -7.39
N ASN A 46 -17.09 12.32 -8.45
CA ASN A 46 -18.33 11.55 -8.37
C ASN A 46 -18.03 10.12 -7.92
N PHE A 47 -17.06 9.46 -8.54
CA PHE A 47 -16.63 8.12 -8.15
C PHE A 47 -16.24 8.04 -6.66
N MET A 48 -15.43 8.98 -6.17
CA MET A 48 -15.08 9.02 -4.75
C MET A 48 -16.30 9.27 -3.85
N ARG A 49 -17.21 10.16 -4.25
CA ARG A 49 -18.42 10.47 -3.47
C ARG A 49 -19.38 9.30 -3.40
N ASP A 50 -19.51 8.52 -4.46
CA ASP A 50 -20.37 7.33 -4.50
C ASP A 50 -19.86 6.22 -3.57
N LEU A 51 -18.54 6.15 -3.34
CA LEU A 51 -17.92 5.22 -2.40
C LEU A 51 -18.05 5.64 -0.93
N VAL A 52 -18.28 6.94 -0.64
CA VAL A 52 -18.33 7.45 0.73
C VAL A 52 -19.48 6.85 1.56
N PRO A 53 -20.74 6.80 1.09
CA PRO A 53 -21.84 6.23 1.87
C PRO A 53 -21.60 4.79 2.35
N PRO A 54 -21.25 3.81 1.48
CA PRO A 54 -21.01 2.44 1.93
C PRO A 54 -19.77 2.32 2.82
N ALA A 55 -18.69 3.07 2.53
CA ALA A 55 -17.50 3.07 3.38
C ALA A 55 -17.78 3.64 4.76
N ARG A 56 -18.52 4.75 4.84
CA ARG A 56 -18.91 5.38 6.12
C ARG A 56 -19.79 4.44 6.93
N GLN A 57 -20.75 3.77 6.30
CA GLN A 57 -21.62 2.83 7.00
C GLN A 57 -20.81 1.69 7.62
N ARG A 58 -19.84 1.15 6.89
CA ARG A 58 -18.93 0.14 7.41
C ARG A 58 -18.12 0.64 8.61
N VAL A 59 -17.53 1.84 8.51
CA VAL A 59 -16.75 2.43 9.60
C VAL A 59 -17.61 2.65 10.85
N LEU A 60 -18.87 3.08 10.70
CA LEU A 60 -19.78 3.24 11.84
C LEU A 60 -20.12 1.90 12.51
N ASN A 61 -20.28 0.84 11.73
CA ASN A 61 -20.49 -0.51 12.27
C ASN A 61 -19.25 -0.99 13.03
N GLU A 62 -18.05 -0.84 12.45
CA GLU A 62 -16.77 -1.20 13.10
C GLU A 62 -16.52 -0.37 14.37
N GLN A 63 -16.87 0.92 14.34
CA GLN A 63 -16.79 1.80 15.49
C GLN A 63 -17.70 1.33 16.64
N ALA A 64 -18.94 0.94 16.33
CA ALA A 64 -19.89 0.43 17.32
C ALA A 64 -19.41 -0.90 17.93
N GLU A 65 -18.82 -1.78 17.11
CA GLU A 65 -18.22 -3.03 17.58
C GLU A 65 -17.05 -2.79 18.52
N ILE A 66 -16.15 -1.87 18.18
CA ILE A 66 -15.03 -1.48 19.03
C ILE A 66 -15.54 -0.86 20.34
N GLN A 67 -16.55 0.00 20.28
CA GLN A 67 -17.11 0.62 21.48
C GLN A 67 -17.70 -0.42 22.43
N ASN A 68 -18.40 -1.44 21.91
CA ASN A 68 -18.94 -2.52 22.74
C ASN A 68 -17.84 -3.28 23.52
N VAL A 69 -16.66 -3.43 22.92
CA VAL A 69 -15.52 -4.08 23.58
C VAL A 69 -14.91 -3.16 24.65
N ILE A 70 -14.79 -1.86 24.39
CA ILE A 70 -14.35 -0.89 25.41
C ILE A 70 -15.32 -0.86 26.59
N ASP A 71 -16.63 -0.92 26.32
CA ASP A 71 -17.67 -0.90 27.33
C ASP A 71 -17.67 -2.20 28.15
N SER A 72 -17.38 -3.36 27.53
CA SER A 72 -17.26 -4.64 28.23
C SER A 72 -16.04 -4.71 29.15
N GLU A 73 -14.94 -4.03 28.78
CA GLU A 73 -13.74 -3.85 29.60
C GLU A 73 -13.91 -2.75 30.68
N GLN A 74 -15.08 -2.11 30.78
CA GLN A 74 -15.36 -1.00 31.70
C GLN A 74 -14.46 0.23 31.49
N GLY A 75 -14.02 0.48 30.25
CA GLY A 75 -13.13 1.59 29.92
C GLY A 75 -13.74 2.97 30.17
N GLY A 76 -15.06 3.13 29.98
CA GLY A 76 -15.79 4.36 30.33
C GLY A 76 -15.44 5.58 29.46
N TYR A 77 -14.85 5.38 28.28
CA TYR A 77 -14.54 6.43 27.31
C TYR A 77 -15.00 6.08 25.90
N SER A 78 -15.12 7.10 25.04
CA SER A 78 -15.47 6.93 23.64
C SER A 78 -14.23 6.67 22.79
N VAL A 79 -14.32 5.71 21.88
CA VAL A 79 -13.24 5.29 20.96
C VAL A 79 -12.52 6.47 20.31
N GLN A 80 -11.19 6.48 20.43
CA GLN A 80 -10.31 7.46 19.81
C GLN A 80 -9.49 6.86 18.66
N PRO A 81 -8.89 7.68 17.76
CA PRO A 81 -8.14 7.16 16.61
C PRO A 81 -6.96 6.25 16.96
N TRP A 82 -6.35 6.41 18.14
CA TRP A 82 -5.22 5.59 18.58
C TRP A 82 -5.65 4.22 19.14
N ASP A 83 -6.90 4.10 19.61
CA ASP A 83 -7.45 2.86 20.17
C ASP A 83 -7.83 1.86 19.07
N TRP A 84 -8.09 2.37 17.86
CA TRP A 84 -8.63 1.58 16.74
C TRP A 84 -7.82 0.33 16.43
N MET A 85 -6.48 0.44 16.35
CA MET A 85 -5.63 -0.69 15.98
C MET A 85 -5.65 -1.80 17.05
N PHE A 86 -5.74 -1.44 18.32
CA PHE A 86 -5.74 -2.41 19.42
C PHE A 86 -7.07 -3.15 19.51
N TYR A 87 -8.18 -2.41 19.58
CA TYR A 87 -9.51 -3.00 19.73
C TYR A 87 -9.99 -3.70 18.45
N ALA A 88 -9.55 -3.27 17.27
CA ALA A 88 -9.87 -4.00 16.04
C ALA A 88 -9.29 -5.43 16.03
N GLU A 89 -8.13 -5.67 16.66
CA GLU A 89 -7.61 -7.04 16.80
C GLU A 89 -8.45 -7.88 17.75
N GLN A 90 -8.93 -7.30 18.86
CA GLN A 90 -9.83 -8.00 19.78
C GLN A 90 -11.14 -8.39 19.10
N VAL A 91 -11.79 -7.44 18.40
CA VAL A 91 -13.02 -7.71 17.63
C VAL A 91 -12.78 -8.80 16.57
N ARG A 92 -11.63 -8.80 15.88
CA ARG A 92 -11.30 -9.86 14.91
C ARG A 92 -11.12 -11.22 15.56
N ARG A 93 -10.48 -11.28 16.73
CA ARG A 93 -10.31 -12.52 17.50
C ARG A 93 -11.66 -13.08 17.93
N GLU A 94 -12.57 -12.23 18.42
CA GLU A 94 -13.91 -12.66 18.85
C GLU A 94 -14.77 -13.13 17.68
N LYS A 95 -14.77 -12.41 16.55
CA LYS A 95 -15.65 -12.71 15.41
C LYS A 95 -15.16 -13.83 14.50
N TYR A 96 -13.85 -13.89 14.26
CA TYR A 96 -13.27 -14.78 13.25
C TYR A 96 -12.36 -15.85 13.84
N ALA A 97 -12.13 -15.85 15.17
CA ALA A 97 -11.19 -16.75 15.83
C ALA A 97 -9.79 -16.74 15.19
N LEU A 98 -9.40 -15.61 14.59
CA LEU A 98 -8.12 -15.42 13.92
C LEU A 98 -7.20 -14.57 14.80
N ASP A 99 -5.98 -15.04 14.99
CA ASP A 99 -4.92 -14.29 15.66
C ASP A 99 -3.75 -14.07 14.68
N GLU A 100 -3.52 -12.81 14.31
CA GLU A 100 -2.42 -12.44 13.41
C GLU A 100 -1.05 -12.85 13.99
N ALA A 101 -0.92 -12.89 15.32
CA ALA A 101 0.29 -13.38 15.98
C ALA A 101 0.54 -14.89 15.74
N GLN A 102 -0.54 -15.69 15.62
CA GLN A 102 -0.44 -17.11 15.29
C GLN A 102 -0.15 -17.35 13.81
N LEU A 103 -0.54 -16.43 12.93
CA LEU A 103 -0.29 -16.52 11.49
C LEU A 103 1.14 -16.10 11.10
N LYS A 104 1.74 -15.17 11.86
CA LYS A 104 3.08 -14.61 11.57
C LYS A 104 4.19 -15.67 11.34
N PRO A 105 4.29 -16.78 12.09
CA PRO A 105 5.30 -17.82 11.85
C PRO A 105 5.17 -18.51 10.49
N TYR A 106 3.96 -18.61 9.95
CA TYR A 106 3.70 -19.22 8.65
C TYR A 106 4.08 -18.30 7.48
N PHE A 107 4.13 -16.98 7.70
CA PHE A 107 4.52 -16.00 6.70
C PHE A 107 6.03 -15.69 6.73
N ALA A 108 6.86 -16.72 6.72
CA ALA A 108 8.30 -16.57 6.54
C ALA A 108 8.59 -15.98 5.16
N LEU A 109 9.24 -14.80 5.12
CA LEU A 109 9.41 -14.05 3.86
C LEU A 109 10.00 -14.88 2.70
N ASN A 110 11.00 -15.72 2.99
CA ASN A 110 11.64 -16.53 1.94
C ASN A 110 10.63 -17.54 1.35
N THR A 111 9.85 -18.20 2.20
CA THR A 111 8.79 -19.14 1.82
C THR A 111 7.69 -18.43 1.04
N VAL A 112 7.18 -17.30 1.54
CA VAL A 112 6.13 -16.52 0.86
C VAL A 112 6.60 -16.04 -0.52
N LEU A 113 7.87 -15.66 -0.63
CA LEU A 113 8.41 -15.18 -1.89
C LEU A 113 8.64 -16.33 -2.89
N GLN A 114 9.34 -17.40 -2.49
CA GLN A 114 9.72 -18.49 -3.38
C GLN A 114 8.54 -19.43 -3.68
N GLU A 115 7.84 -19.88 -2.65
CA GLU A 115 6.74 -20.85 -2.76
C GLU A 115 5.38 -20.19 -2.95
N GLY A 116 5.24 -18.91 -2.63
CA GLY A 116 4.03 -18.14 -2.89
C GLY A 116 4.12 -17.37 -4.21
N VAL A 117 4.86 -16.26 -4.21
CA VAL A 117 4.86 -15.30 -5.31
C VAL A 117 5.49 -15.87 -6.59
N PHE A 118 6.71 -16.44 -6.49
CA PHE A 118 7.41 -16.99 -7.66
C PHE A 118 6.74 -18.23 -8.21
N TRP A 119 6.27 -19.13 -7.34
CA TRP A 119 5.52 -20.30 -7.76
C TRP A 119 4.21 -19.92 -8.48
N THR A 120 3.43 -18.97 -7.93
CA THR A 120 2.20 -18.52 -8.59
C THR A 120 2.50 -17.87 -9.95
N ALA A 121 3.56 -17.06 -10.05
CA ALA A 121 3.99 -16.49 -11.32
C ALA A 121 4.47 -17.55 -12.33
N ASN A 122 5.10 -18.62 -11.85
CA ASN A 122 5.45 -19.77 -12.67
C ASN A 122 4.21 -20.49 -13.21
N GLN A 123 3.21 -20.75 -12.36
CA GLN A 123 1.99 -21.44 -12.77
C GLN A 123 1.13 -20.61 -13.73
N LEU A 124 1.01 -19.30 -13.50
CA LEU A 124 0.17 -18.43 -14.34
C LEU A 124 0.84 -18.02 -15.66
N PHE A 125 2.15 -17.78 -15.64
CA PHE A 125 2.86 -17.14 -16.76
C PHE A 125 4.06 -17.95 -17.28
N GLY A 126 4.35 -19.13 -16.72
CA GLY A 126 5.49 -19.97 -17.13
C GLY A 126 6.85 -19.33 -16.83
N ILE A 127 6.91 -18.41 -15.87
CA ILE A 127 8.12 -17.66 -15.52
C ILE A 127 8.93 -18.43 -14.47
N THR A 128 10.22 -18.62 -14.69
CA THR A 128 11.14 -19.27 -13.73
C THR A 128 12.14 -18.25 -13.21
N PHE A 129 12.42 -18.27 -11.90
CA PHE A 129 13.31 -17.32 -11.24
C PHE A 129 14.62 -18.01 -10.83
N VAL A 130 15.76 -17.35 -11.08
CA VAL A 130 17.11 -17.81 -10.70
C VAL A 130 17.82 -16.68 -9.97
N GLU A 131 18.26 -16.92 -8.74
CA GLU A 131 19.01 -15.94 -7.95
C GLU A 131 20.44 -15.76 -8.50
N ARG A 132 20.90 -14.51 -8.51
CA ARG A 132 22.19 -14.09 -9.05
C ARG A 132 22.96 -13.32 -7.98
N PHE A 133 24.21 -13.71 -7.77
CA PHE A 133 25.12 -13.11 -6.78
C PHE A 133 26.29 -12.37 -7.43
N ASP A 134 26.38 -12.39 -8.76
CA ASP A 134 27.46 -11.83 -9.56
C ASP A 134 27.27 -10.33 -9.87
N ILE A 135 26.15 -9.74 -9.47
CA ILE A 135 25.79 -8.37 -9.81
C ILE A 135 26.11 -7.45 -8.61
N PRO A 136 26.83 -6.34 -8.81
CA PRO A 136 27.10 -5.39 -7.74
C PRO A 136 25.78 -4.78 -7.25
N VAL A 137 25.52 -4.90 -5.95
CA VAL A 137 24.33 -4.35 -5.30
C VAL A 137 24.66 -3.09 -4.52
N TYR A 138 23.69 -2.18 -4.39
CA TYR A 138 23.86 -0.92 -3.65
C TYR A 138 23.78 -1.08 -2.12
N HIS A 139 23.20 -2.18 -1.63
CA HIS A 139 23.08 -2.50 -0.21
C HIS A 139 23.20 -4.01 0.00
N PRO A 140 23.85 -4.50 1.08
CA PRO A 140 24.09 -5.92 1.31
C PRO A 140 22.82 -6.78 1.40
N ASP A 141 21.69 -6.22 1.85
CA ASP A 141 20.41 -6.94 1.96
C ASP A 141 19.63 -7.05 0.64
N VAL A 142 20.18 -6.54 -0.45
CA VAL A 142 19.56 -6.61 -1.78
C VAL A 142 19.83 -7.97 -2.40
N ARG A 143 18.76 -8.69 -2.74
CA ARG A 143 18.83 -9.91 -3.55
C ARG A 143 18.40 -9.61 -4.98
N VAL A 144 19.07 -10.25 -5.93
CA VAL A 144 18.82 -10.07 -7.37
C VAL A 144 18.38 -11.39 -7.97
N TRP A 145 17.24 -11.37 -8.67
CA TRP A 145 16.77 -12.52 -9.45
C TRP A 145 16.73 -12.22 -10.94
N LYS A 146 17.16 -13.19 -11.73
CA LYS A 146 16.94 -13.29 -13.18
C LYS A 146 15.70 -14.14 -13.41
N PHE A 147 14.75 -13.67 -14.22
CA PHE A 147 13.64 -14.51 -14.65
C PHE A 147 13.74 -14.96 -16.11
N LEU A 148 13.16 -16.12 -16.39
CA LEU A 148 13.14 -16.82 -17.68
C LEU A 148 11.69 -17.10 -18.04
N ILE A 149 11.24 -16.68 -19.23
CA ILE A 149 9.87 -16.97 -19.72
C ILE A 149 9.95 -18.14 -20.70
N LEU A 150 9.08 -19.13 -20.52
CA LEU A 150 8.95 -20.26 -21.43
C LEU A 150 8.02 -19.92 -22.62
N MET A 151 8.32 -18.85 -23.37
CA MET A 151 7.69 -18.60 -24.68
C MET A 151 8.75 -18.29 -25.72
N ALA A 152 8.57 -18.92 -26.88
CA ALA A 152 9.46 -18.96 -28.03
C ALA A 152 10.30 -17.69 -28.26
N SER A 153 11.61 -17.93 -28.40
CA SER A 153 12.62 -17.15 -29.14
C SER A 153 13.10 -15.77 -28.65
N ALA A 154 12.76 -15.29 -27.45
CA ALA A 154 13.42 -14.09 -26.92
C ALA A 154 13.69 -14.14 -25.40
N TRP A 155 14.96 -14.00 -25.02
CA TRP A 155 15.37 -13.83 -23.62
C TRP A 155 15.16 -12.37 -23.22
N ARG A 156 14.11 -12.07 -22.45
CA ARG A 156 13.93 -10.75 -21.85
C ARG A 156 14.49 -10.77 -20.44
N TYR A 157 15.64 -10.12 -20.25
CA TYR A 157 16.21 -9.91 -18.93
C TYR A 157 15.44 -8.80 -18.23
N PHE A 158 15.06 -9.03 -16.99
CA PHE A 158 14.53 -8.00 -16.14
C PHE A 158 14.96 -8.33 -14.72
N MET A 159 15.47 -7.30 -14.04
CA MET A 159 16.03 -7.43 -12.71
C MET A 159 14.97 -7.02 -11.70
N ALA A 160 14.58 -7.96 -10.85
CA ALA A 160 13.84 -7.63 -9.64
C ALA A 160 14.84 -7.57 -8.48
N THR A 161 14.92 -6.42 -7.82
CA THR A 161 15.70 -6.23 -6.59
C THR A 161 14.74 -6.25 -5.42
N PHE A 162 15.04 -7.06 -4.41
CA PHE A 162 14.31 -7.04 -3.16
C PHE A 162 15.26 -6.68 -2.02
N SER A 163 14.98 -5.58 -1.35
CA SER A 163 15.70 -5.17 -0.15
C SER A 163 14.82 -5.37 1.08
N ARG A 164 15.37 -6.02 2.11
CA ARG A 164 14.81 -5.98 3.46
C ARG A 164 15.17 -4.64 4.10
N GLY A 165 14.52 -3.59 3.64
CA GLY A 165 14.64 -2.24 4.21
C GLY A 165 15.71 -1.39 3.53
N ILE A 166 15.30 -0.19 3.10
CA ILE A 166 15.88 1.10 3.49
C ILE A 166 15.09 2.29 2.89
N ARG A 167 14.93 3.31 3.76
CA ARG A 167 14.52 4.72 3.57
C ARG A 167 13.12 5.09 3.08
N LYS A 168 12.43 4.29 2.26
CA LYS A 168 11.03 4.60 1.93
C LYS A 168 10.11 3.77 2.82
N ALA A 169 9.29 4.45 3.61
CA ALA A 169 8.32 3.82 4.51
C ALA A 169 7.20 3.04 3.78
N ALA A 170 7.27 2.93 2.45
CA ALA A 170 6.26 2.33 1.61
C ALA A 170 6.89 1.39 0.56
N ALA A 171 6.15 0.32 0.22
CA ALA A 171 6.51 -0.60 -0.84
C ALA A 171 6.30 0.08 -2.22
N HIS A 172 7.34 0.09 -3.05
CA HIS A 172 7.32 0.68 -4.39
C HIS A 172 8.05 -0.23 -5.38
N GLY A 173 7.46 -0.45 -6.56
CA GLY A 173 8.15 -1.09 -7.69
C GLY A 173 8.96 -0.05 -8.48
N TRP A 174 10.24 -0.34 -8.72
CA TRP A 174 11.12 0.50 -9.54
C TRP A 174 11.48 -0.25 -10.81
N GLY A 175 11.23 0.36 -11.97
CA GLY A 175 11.75 -0.11 -13.25
C GLY A 175 13.17 0.40 -13.43
N ILE A 176 14.12 -0.51 -13.60
CA ILE A 176 15.45 -0.19 -14.13
C ILE A 176 15.45 -0.82 -15.52
N LEU A 177 15.14 0.01 -16.54
CA LEU A 177 15.22 -0.36 -17.95
C LEU A 177 16.55 0.12 -18.53
#